data_AF-W4SM01-F1
#
_entry.id   AF-W4SM01-F1
#
_cell.length_a   1.000
_cell.length_b   1.000
_cell.length_c   1.000
_cell.angle_alpha   90.00
_cell.angle_beta   90.00
_cell.angle_gamma   90.00
#
_symmetry.space_group_name_H-M   'P 1'
#
loop_
_entity.id
_entity.type
_entity.pdbx_description
1 polymer ?
#
loop_
_entity_poly.entity_id
_entity_poly.type
_entity_poly.pdbx_seq_one_letter_code
_entity_poly.pdbx_strand_id
1 'polypeptide(L)' 'MIEPLHTAPPLLAARALAFSRNEEPVFGPLDFHVDAGEALLVQGDNGAGKTTL' A
#
# COMPACT_ATOMS: atom_id res chain seq x y z
N MET A 1 -7.04 18.19 24.20
CA MET A 1 -6.24 17.15 23.51
C MET A 1 -6.22 17.54 22.04
N ILE A 2 -5.05 17.89 21.51
CA ILE A 2 -4.87 18.24 20.09
C ILE A 2 -3.97 17.13 19.54
N GLU A 3 -4.48 16.33 18.61
CA GLU A 3 -3.66 15.36 17.87
C GLU A 3 -2.56 16.10 17.10
N PRO A 4 -1.33 15.57 17.01
CA PRO A 4 -0.32 16.21 16.18
C PRO A 4 -0.79 16.12 14.72
N LEU A 5 -0.92 17.28 14.07
CA LEU A 5 -1.00 17.35 12.62
C LEU A 5 0.29 16.70 12.11
N HIS A 6 0.20 15.51 11.51
CA HIS A 6 1.32 14.89 10.82
C HIS A 6 1.64 15.76 9.59
N THR A 7 2.49 16.76 9.78
CA THR A 7 2.89 17.73 8.75
C THR A 7 3.98 17.21 7.82
N ALA A 8 4.56 16.05 8.13
CA ALA A 8 5.55 15.42 7.28
C ALA A 8 4.86 14.69 6.12
N PRO A 9 5.42 14.73 4.88
CA PRO A 9 4.93 13.87 3.81
C PRO A 9 5.08 12.39 4.23
N PRO A 10 4.20 11.49 3.73
CA PRO A 10 4.31 10.07 4.04
C PRO A 10 5.67 9.53 3.60
N LEU A 11 6.19 8.55 4.34
CA LEU A 11 7.46 7.91 4.02
C LEU A 11 7.35 7.13 2.70
N LEU A 12 6.21 6.49 2.48
CA LEU A 12 5.88 5.81 1.23
C LEU A 12 4.45 6.15 0.83
N ALA A 13 4.22 6.45 -0.44
CA ALA A 13 2.90 6.64 -1.00
C ALA A 13 2.79 5.95 -2.35
N ALA A 14 1.73 5.16 -2.51
CA ALA A 14 1.37 4.51 -3.76
C ALA A 14 0.04 5.07 -4.24
N ARG A 15 -0.06 5.34 -5.54
CA ARG A 15 -1.29 5.82 -6.19
C ARG A 15 -1.59 4.98 -7.41
N ALA A 16 -2.82 4.48 -7.49
CA ALA A 16 -3.29 3.58 -8.54
C ALA A 16 -2.31 2.41 -8.81
N LEU A 17 -1.65 1.90 -7.77
CA LEU A 17 -0.68 0.83 -7.94
C LEU A 17 -1.40 -0.44 -8.36
N ALA A 18 -0.95 -1.03 -9.46
CA ALA A 18 -1.53 -2.24 -10.02
C ALA A 18 -0.41 -3.13 -10.58
N PHE A 19 -0.65 -4.43 -10.60
CA PHE A 19 0.29 -5.40 -11.14
C PHE A 19 -0.45 -6.49 -11.90
N SER A 20 0.07 -6.85 -13.08
CA SER A 20 -0.39 -7.97 -13.89
C SER A 20 0.76 -8.94 -14.17
N ARG A 21 0.45 -10.24 -14.21
CA ARG A 21 1.36 -11.30 -14.62
C ARG A 21 0.79 -11.98 -15.84
N ASN A 22 1.55 -12.03 -16.93
CA ASN A 22 1.09 -12.59 -18.21
C ASN A 22 -0.24 -11.95 -18.65
N GLU A 23 -0.33 -10.62 -18.57
CA GLU A 23 -1.53 -9.83 -18.91
C GLU A 23 -2.74 -10.05 -17.97
N GLU A 24 -2.69 -11.01 -17.05
CA GLU A 24 -3.72 -11.23 -16.04
C GLU A 24 -3.49 -10.34 -14.81
N PRO A 25 -4.48 -9.53 -14.38
CA PRO A 25 -4.35 -8.68 -13.21
C PRO A 25 -4.27 -9.52 -11.94
N VAL A 26 -3.24 -9.25 -11.13
CA VAL A 26 -3.04 -9.90 -9.82
C VAL A 26 -3.63 -9.04 -8.71
N PHE A 27 -3.40 -7.72 -8.76
CA PHE A 27 -4.02 -6.75 -7.87
C PHE A 27 -4.07 -5.37 -8.51
N GLY A 28 -4.86 -4.50 -7.90
CA GLY A 28 -4.95 -3.08 -8.24
C GLY A 28 -6.31 -2.67 -8.81
N PRO A 29 -6.58 -1.36 -8.90
CA PRO A 29 -5.73 -0.28 -8.39
C PRO A 29 -5.74 -0.20 -6.84
N LEU A 30 -4.58 0.08 -6.24
CA LEU A 30 -4.42 0.31 -4.80
C LEU A 30 -3.88 1.72 -4.54
N ASP A 31 -4.54 2.43 -3.63
CA ASP A 31 -4.09 3.70 -3.06
C ASP A 31 -3.78 3.48 -1.57
N PHE A 32 -2.54 3.72 -1.16
CA PHE A 32 -2.16 3.67 0.25
C PHE A 32 -0.91 4.51 0.51
N HIS A 33 -0.67 4.81 1.78
CA HIS A 33 0.57 5.42 2.25
C HIS A 33 1.00 4.75 3.55
N VAL A 34 2.26 4.99 3.93
CA VAL A 34 2.84 4.57 5.19
C VAL A 34 3.58 5.77 5.76
N ASP A 35 3.21 6.17 6.97
CA ASP A 35 3.88 7.25 7.69
C ASP A 35 5.18 6.77 8.35
N ALA A 36 6.05 7.72 8.70
CA ALA A 36 7.28 7.38 9.41
C ALA A 36 6.97 6.78 10.79
N GLY A 37 7.42 5.55 11.03
CA GLY A 37 7.17 4.81 12.26
C GLY A 37 5.89 3.96 12.24
N GLU A 38 5.15 3.96 11.14
CA GLU A 38 3.99 3.09 10.93
C GLU A 38 4.41 1.71 10.39
N ALA A 39 3.69 0.67 10.79
CA ALA A 39 3.81 -0.66 10.23
C ALA A 39 2.59 -0.99 9.38
N LEU A 40 2.80 -1.36 8.11
CA LEU A 40 1.75 -1.79 7.21
C LEU A 40 1.59 -3.32 7.24
N LEU A 41 0.37 -3.79 7.46
CA LEU A 41 0.02 -5.20 7.37
C LEU A 41 -0.66 -5.49 6.03
N VAL A 42 -0.11 -6.43 5.26
CA VAL A 42 -0.71 -6.91 4.00
C VAL A 42 -1.33 -8.29 4.21
N GLN A 43 -2.64 -8.42 3.98
CA GLN A 43 -3.40 -9.67 4.13
C GLN A 43 -4.16 -10.02 2.85
N GLY A 44 -4.54 -11.29 2.71
CA GLY A 44 -5.25 -11.81 1.55
C GLY A 44 -4.89 -13.28 1.27
N ASP A 45 -5.62 -13.88 0.34
CA ASP A 45 -5.47 -15.29 -0.02
C ASP A 45 -4.13 -15.59 -0.73
N ASN A 46 -3.78 -16.88 -0.83
CA ASN A 46 -2.63 -17.32 -1.62
C ASN A 46 -2.83 -16.91 -3.08
N GLY A 47 -1.81 -16.27 -3.66
CA GLY A 47 -1.89 -15.74 -5.04
C GLY A 47 -2.39 -14.30 -5.16
N ALA A 48 -2.92 -13.68 -4.11
CA ALA A 48 -3.43 -12.30 -4.13
C ALA A 48 -2.36 -11.20 -4.32
N GLY A 49 -1.09 -11.58 -4.53
CA GLY A 49 0.00 -10.65 -4.79
C GLY A 49 0.66 -10.00 -3.58
N LYS A 50 0.43 -10.50 -2.36
CA LYS A 50 1.01 -9.93 -1.11
C LYS A 50 2.54 -9.78 -1.08
N THR A 51 3.28 -10.71 -1.70
CA THR A 51 4.76 -10.66 -1.81
C THR A 51 5.21 -9.83 -3.01
N THR A 52 4.28 -9.53 -3.92
CA THR A 52 4.54 -8.73 -5.12
C THR A 52 4.26 -7.25 -4.87
N LEU A 53 3.26 -6.95 -4.04
CA LEU A 53 3.08 -5.66 -3.41
C LEU A 53 4.26 -5.33 -2.49
#